data_AF-A0A1V2LFB4-F1
#
_entry.id   AF-A0A1V2LFB4-F1
#
_cell.length_a   1.000
_cell.length_b   1.000
_cell.length_c   1.000
_cell.angle_alpha   90.00
_cell.angle_beta   90.00
_cell.angle_gamma   90.00
#
_symmetry.space_group_name_H-M   'P 1'
#
loop_
_entity.id
_entity.type
_entity.pdbx_description
1 polymer ?
#
loop_
_entity_poly.entity_id
_entity_poly.type
_entity_poly.pdbx_seq_one_letter_code
_entity_poly.pdbx_strand_id
1 'polypeptide(L)' 'VSTPTQSRFFSRLIVLCRRNFTAATLLGQNCLARLLCEVSKPSKKCNAIVAKAHLRKIS' A
#
# COMPACT_ATOMS: atom_id res chain seq x y z
N VAL A 1 -23.03 2.89 14.50
CA VAL A 1 -22.47 1.58 14.93
C VAL A 1 -22.13 0.78 13.68
N SER A 2 -20.84 0.70 13.32
CA SER A 2 -20.41 -0.06 12.14
C SER A 2 -20.58 -1.56 12.42
N THR A 3 -21.33 -2.26 11.57
CA THR A 3 -21.60 -3.69 11.74
C THR A 3 -20.30 -4.51 11.75
N PRO A 4 -20.19 -5.55 12.59
CA PRO A 4 -18.94 -6.32 12.77
C PRO A 4 -18.46 -7.01 11.48
N THR A 5 -19.35 -7.24 10.52
CA THR A 5 -19.06 -7.80 9.19
C THR A 5 -18.28 -6.84 8.28
N GLN A 6 -18.58 -5.53 8.30
CA GLN A 6 -17.81 -4.56 7.52
C GLN A 6 -16.37 -4.46 8.01
N SER A 7 -16.15 -4.53 9.33
CA SER A 7 -14.81 -4.48 9.91
C SER A 7 -13.91 -5.60 9.38
N ARG A 8 -14.41 -6.86 9.32
CA ARG A 8 -13.63 -7.99 8.78
C ARG A 8 -13.33 -7.87 7.29
N PHE A 9 -14.28 -7.37 6.49
CA PHE A 9 -14.06 -7.17 5.06
C PHE A 9 -12.97 -6.12 4.81
N PHE A 10 -13.05 -4.97 5.49
CA PHE A 10 -12.03 -3.93 5.39
C PHE A 10 -10.66 -4.40 5.89
N SER A 11 -10.60 -5.19 6.97
CA SER A 11 -9.34 -5.79 7.43
C SER A 11 -8.72 -6.71 6.36
N ARG A 12 -9.52 -7.55 5.71
CA ARG A 12 -9.05 -8.42 4.62
C ARG A 12 -8.56 -7.61 3.41
N LEU A 13 -9.27 -6.55 3.04
CA LEU A 13 -8.89 -5.66 1.95
C LEU A 13 -7.54 -4.97 2.24
N ILE A 14 -7.33 -4.47 3.47
CA ILE A 14 -6.06 -3.85 3.88
C ILE A 14 -4.89 -4.85 3.77
N VAL A 15 -5.10 -6.10 4.17
CA VAL A 15 -4.07 -7.15 4.05
C VAL A 15 -3.73 -7.44 2.58
N LEU A 16 -4.74 -7.49 1.71
CA LEU A 16 -4.56 -7.65 0.26
C LEU A 16 -3.79 -6.48 -0.36
N CYS A 17 -4.16 -5.24 -0.03
CA CYS A 17 -3.45 -4.05 -0.50
C CYS A 17 -1.98 -4.05 -0.06
N ARG A 18 -1.67 -4.48 1.17
CA ARG A 18 -0.28 -4.59 1.65
C ARG A 18 0.53 -5.65 0.92
N ARG A 19 -0.06 -6.80 0.58
CA ARG A 19 0.63 -7.84 -0.21
C ARG A 19 0.94 -7.36 -1.62
N ASN A 20 -0.04 -6.74 -2.27
CA ASN A 20 0.14 -6.18 -3.61
C ASN A 20 1.11 -4.99 -3.62
N PHE A 21 1.18 -4.22 -2.54
CA PHE A 21 2.14 -3.13 -2.40
C PHE A 21 3.59 -3.62 -2.52
N THR A 22 3.92 -4.72 -1.85
CA THR A 22 5.27 -5.31 -1.92
C THR A 22 5.59 -5.77 -3.35
N ALA A 23 4.65 -6.42 -4.03
CA ALA A 23 4.82 -6.84 -5.42
C ALA A 23 4.97 -5.64 -6.37
N ALA A 24 4.12 -4.62 -6.26
CA ALA A 24 4.19 -3.40 -7.06
C ALA A 24 5.52 -2.66 -6.84
N THR A 25 6.01 -2.63 -5.61
CA THR A 25 7.33 -2.05 -5.27
C THR A 25 8.48 -2.82 -5.92
N LEU A 26 8.45 -4.16 -5.88
CA LEU A 26 9.47 -5.01 -6.49
C LEU A 26 9.50 -4.90 -8.02
N LEU A 27 8.33 -4.75 -8.64
CA LEU A 27 8.18 -4.56 -10.08
C LEU A 27 8.45 -3.11 -10.55
N GLY A 28 8.75 -2.19 -9.63
CA GLY A 28 8.98 -0.77 -9.94
C GLY A 28 7.71 -0.01 -10.36
N GLN A 29 6.52 -0.56 -10.11
CA GLN A 29 5.22 0.05 -10.38
C GLN A 29 4.86 1.08 -9.29
N ASN A 30 5.61 2.18 -9.25
CA ASN A 30 5.55 3.19 -8.19
C ASN A 30 4.16 3.83 -8.02
N CYS A 31 3.44 4.10 -9.11
CA CYS A 31 2.09 4.67 -9.05
C CYS A 31 1.09 3.69 -8.41
N LEU A 32 1.18 2.40 -8.75
CA LEU A 32 0.33 1.36 -8.18
C LEU A 32 0.67 1.14 -6.70
N ALA A 33 1.97 1.12 -6.36
CA ALA A 33 2.42 1.03 -4.97
C ALA A 33 1.88 2.20 -4.13
N ARG A 34 1.93 3.44 -4.65
CA ARG A 34 1.37 4.61 -3.96
C ARG A 34 -0.15 4.49 -3.74
N LEU A 35 -0.89 4.09 -4.78
CA LEU A 35 -2.34 3.90 -4.67
C LEU A 35 -2.72 2.84 -3.61
N LEU A 36 -2.03 1.70 -3.63
CA LEU A 36 -2.24 0.62 -2.65
C LEU A 36 -1.90 1.05 -1.22
N CYS A 37 -0.89 1.92 -1.09
CA CYS A 37 -0.48 2.51 0.18
C CYS A 37 -1.57 3.41 0.78
N GLU A 38 -2.15 4.31 -0.03
CA GLU A 38 -3.21 5.23 0.38
C GLU A 38 -4.48 4.46 0.79
N VAL A 39 -4.84 3.41 0.06
CA VAL A 39 -6.00 2.56 0.35
C VAL A 39 -5.81 1.72 1.62
N SER A 40 -4.61 1.22 1.90
CA SER A 40 -4.33 0.31 3.03
C SER A 40 -4.14 1.00 4.40
N LYS A 41 -4.55 2.27 4.50
CA LYS A 41 -4.15 3.31 5.47
C LYS A 41 -2.73 3.84 5.23
N PRO A 42 -2.56 5.17 5.09
CA PRO A 42 -1.25 5.78 5.02
C PRO A 42 -0.47 5.47 6.30
N SER A 43 0.66 4.79 6.15
CA SER A 43 1.60 4.49 7.24
C SER A 43 2.95 5.10 6.90
N LYS A 44 3.65 5.66 7.90
CA LYS A 44 5.01 6.21 7.73
C LYS A 44 5.95 5.24 7.00
N LYS A 45 5.83 3.92 7.27
CA LYS A 45 6.61 2.87 6.58
C LYS A 45 6.35 2.83 5.07
N CYS A 46 5.10 3.02 4.68
CA CYS A 46 4.67 2.86 3.30
C CYS A 46 5.05 4.08 2.44
N ASN A 47 4.91 5.30 2.99
CA ASN A 47 5.45 6.52 2.38
C ASN A 47 6.99 6.48 2.22
N ALA A 48 7.72 5.94 3.20
CA ALA A 48 9.17 5.81 3.11
C ALA A 48 9.61 4.88 1.97
N ILE A 49 8.88 3.80 1.72
CA ILE A 49 9.18 2.84 0.64
C ILE A 49 8.88 3.47 -0.73
N VAL A 50 7.75 4.17 -0.88
CA VAL A 50 7.42 4.90 -2.11
C VAL A 50 8.46 6.00 -2.39
N ALA A 51 8.87 6.75 -1.37
CA ALA A 51 9.91 7.77 -1.51
C ALA A 51 11.26 7.17 -1.96
N LYS A 52 11.66 6.03 -1.37
CA LYS A 52 12.90 5.33 -1.72
C LYS A 52 12.87 4.75 -3.15
N ALA A 53 11.71 4.25 -3.59
CA ALA A 53 11.52 3.78 -4.96
C ALA A 53 11.53 4.94 -5.99
N HIS A 54 11.07 6.13 -5.60
CA HIS A 54 11.14 7.32 -6.43
C HIS A 54 12.58 7.82 -6.61
N LEU A 55 13.41 7.76 -5.55
CA LEU A 55 14.83 8.14 -5.60
C LEU A 55 15.66 7.21 -6.50
N ARG A 56 15.34 5.90 -6.56
CA ARG A 56 16.01 4.94 -7.45
C ARG A 56 15.78 5.19 -8.95
N LYS A 57 14.79 6.02 -9.32
CA LYS A 57 14.47 6.34 -10.71
C LYS A 57 15.17 7.61 -11.23
N ILE A 58 15.85 8.35 -10.34
CA ILE A 58 16.55 9.61 -10.66
C ILE A 58 18.08 9.40 -10.74
N SER A 59 18.57 8.20 -10.40
CA SER A 59 19.98 7.82 -10.57
C SER A 59 20.24 7.11 -11.89
#